data_AF-A0A920NUH2-F1
#
_entry.id   AF-A0A920NUH2-F1
#
_cell.length_a   1.000
_cell.length_b   1.000
_cell.length_c   1.000
_cell.angle_alpha   90.00
_cell.angle_beta   90.00
_cell.angle_gamma   90.00
#
_symmetry.space_group_name_H-M   'P 1'
#
loop_
_entity.id
_entity.type
_entity.pdbx_description
1 polymer ?
#
loop_
_entity_poly.entity_id
_entity_poly.type
_entity_poly.pdbx_seq_one_letter_code
_entity_poly.pdbx_strand_id
1 'polypeptide(L)'
;MLGYSDSNKDGGMGMAQYSLYKCQENLAKIFKEKHIDFRLFHGRGGSISRGGGKSNKAIISLPSVCHNGKIRIKEQGEVISYRYGSSRIAKRHLEQLIHAQMIGLAGIIDDKKEFESPLNLDISMRAFDLIRKI
;
A
#
# COMPACT_ATOMS: atom_id res chain seq x y z
N MET A 1 -0.86 -7.13 9.86
CA MET A 1 -1.96 -6.49 9.12
C MET A 1 -1.73 -4.98 9.16
N LEU A 2 -2.03 -4.25 8.09
CA LEU A 2 -1.82 -2.80 7.95
C LEU A 2 -3.16 -2.06 8.03
N GLY A 3 -3.26 -1.11 8.96
CA GLY A 3 -4.49 -0.37 9.23
C GLY A 3 -4.46 1.07 8.72
N TYR A 4 -4.60 1.29 7.40
CA TYR A 4 -4.51 2.62 6.80
C TYR A 4 -5.48 3.65 7.41
N SER A 5 -6.76 3.29 7.58
CA SER A 5 -7.76 4.20 8.14
C SER A 5 -7.46 4.60 9.59
N ASP A 6 -6.92 3.69 10.39
CA ASP A 6 -6.62 3.95 11.80
C ASP A 6 -5.35 4.79 11.92
N SER A 7 -4.32 4.49 11.13
CA SER A 7 -3.12 5.32 11.02
C SER A 7 -3.44 6.75 10.57
N ASN A 8 -4.34 6.91 9.59
CA ASN A 8 -4.77 8.23 9.13
C ASN A 8 -5.52 9.02 10.22
N LYS A 9 -6.27 8.37 11.10
CA LYS A 9 -6.97 9.03 12.23
C LYS A 9 -6.00 9.52 13.30
N ASP A 10 -4.93 8.77 13.54
CA ASP A 10 -3.95 9.09 14.59
C ASP A 10 -2.94 10.14 14.11
N GLY A 11 -2.38 9.96 12.91
CA GLY A 11 -1.27 10.76 12.40
C GLY A 11 -1.53 11.58 11.14
N GLY A 12 -2.76 11.61 10.65
CA GLY A 12 -3.04 12.26 9.38
C GLY A 12 -2.42 11.53 8.18
N MET A 13 -2.83 11.92 6.98
CA MET A 13 -2.53 11.14 5.78
C MET A 13 -1.03 11.06 5.45
N GLY A 14 -0.28 12.17 5.57
CA GLY A 14 1.14 12.20 5.25
C GLY A 14 1.98 11.29 6.16
N MET A 15 1.92 11.54 7.47
CA MET A 15 2.69 10.77 8.45
C MET A 15 2.25 9.30 8.50
N ALA A 16 0.96 9.01 8.32
CA ALA A 16 0.48 7.63 8.23
C ALA A 16 1.07 6.89 7.04
N GLN A 17 1.08 7.50 5.84
CA GLN A 17 1.64 6.88 4.64
C GLN A 17 3.15 6.66 4.78
N TYR A 18 3.88 7.67 5.25
CA TYR A 18 5.33 7.56 5.49
C TYR A 18 5.65 6.43 6.49
N SER A 19 4.97 6.43 7.64
CA SER A 19 5.16 5.42 8.69
C SER A 19 4.84 4.02 8.20
N LEU A 20 3.73 3.85 7.47
CA LEU A 20 3.34 2.56 6.92
C LEU A 20 4.34 2.08 5.86
N TYR A 21 4.87 2.96 5.02
CA TYR A 21 5.89 2.60 4.04
C TYR A 21 7.15 2.08 4.73
N LYS A 22 7.71 2.84 5.69
CA LYS A 22 8.91 2.43 6.44
C LYS A 22 8.69 1.16 7.26
N CYS A 23 7.52 1.01 7.88
CA CYS A 23 7.16 -0.19 8.63
C CYS A 23 7.14 -1.44 7.72
N GLN A 24 6.49 -1.34 6.56
CA GLN A 24 6.45 -2.44 5.58
C GLN A 24 7.85 -2.79 5.09
N GLU A 25 8.66 -1.78 4.75
CA GLU A 25 10.04 -1.98 4.29
C GLU A 25 10.90 -2.70 5.33
N ASN A 26 10.86 -2.22 6.58
CA ASN A 26 11.65 -2.78 7.68
C ASN A 26 11.21 -4.22 8.02
N LEU A 27 9.90 -4.47 8.11
CA LEU A 27 9.38 -5.82 8.35
C LEU A 27 9.78 -6.79 7.25
N ALA A 28 9.66 -6.39 5.99
CA ALA A 28 10.03 -7.22 4.85
C ALA A 28 11.53 -7.54 4.82
N LYS A 29 12.40 -6.57 5.16
CA LYS A 29 13.85 -6.81 5.33
C LYS A 29 14.10 -7.87 6.41
N ILE A 30 13.49 -7.72 7.59
CA ILE A 30 13.63 -8.68 8.70
C ILE A 30 13.15 -10.08 8.29
N PHE A 31 11.98 -10.20 7.67
CA PHE A 31 11.47 -11.50 7.23
C PHE A 31 12.40 -12.16 6.22
N LYS A 32 12.94 -11.39 5.27
CA LYS A 32 13.89 -11.89 4.27
C LYS A 32 15.20 -12.35 4.91
N GLU A 33 15.76 -11.57 5.83
CA GLU A 33 16.97 -11.91 6.59
C GLU A 33 16.80 -13.17 7.44
N LYS A 34 15.59 -13.39 7.97
CA LYS A 34 15.26 -14.56 8.78
C LYS A 34 14.73 -15.75 7.97
N HIS A 35 14.68 -15.64 6.64
CA HIS A 35 14.09 -16.64 5.74
C HIS A 35 12.65 -17.03 6.11
N ILE A 36 11.88 -16.07 6.63
CA ILE A 36 10.48 -16.24 7.00
C ILE A 36 9.60 -15.82 5.81
N ASP A 37 8.74 -16.72 5.36
CA ASP A 37 7.72 -16.39 4.38
C ASP A 37 6.66 -15.47 5.00
N PHE A 38 6.24 -14.44 4.26
CA PHE A 38 5.31 -13.44 4.77
C PHE A 38 4.25 -13.03 3.74
N ARG A 39 3.12 -12.56 4.24
CA ARG A 39 2.05 -11.96 3.43
C ARG A 39 1.50 -10.75 4.16
N LEU A 40 1.69 -9.57 3.58
CA LEU A 40 1.11 -8.35 4.13
C LEU A 40 -0.39 -8.35 3.83
N PHE A 41 -1.17 -8.10 4.89
CA PHE A 41 -2.61 -7.92 4.80
C PHE A 41 -2.95 -6.44 4.86
N HIS A 42 -3.37 -5.89 3.73
CA HIS A 42 -3.73 -4.49 3.53
C HIS A 42 -5.19 -4.26 3.94
N GLY A 43 -5.40 -3.50 5.00
CA GLY A 43 -6.71 -3.15 5.54
C GLY A 43 -7.43 -2.03 4.80
N ARG A 44 -8.48 -1.50 5.43
CA ARG A 44 -9.39 -0.48 4.87
C ARG A 44 -8.74 0.90 4.85
N GLY A 45 -9.04 1.70 3.81
CA GLY A 45 -8.83 3.16 3.82
C GLY A 45 -7.54 3.63 3.16
N GLY A 46 -6.77 2.73 2.53
CA GLY A 46 -5.64 3.09 1.68
C GLY A 46 -6.07 3.35 0.23
N SER A 47 -5.21 3.96 -0.58
CA SER A 47 -5.36 4.05 -2.04
C SER A 47 -5.61 2.68 -2.69
N ILE A 48 -5.07 1.61 -2.09
CA ILE A 48 -5.25 0.20 -2.48
C ILE A 48 -6.74 -0.22 -2.47
N SER A 49 -7.57 0.29 -1.55
CA SER A 49 -8.97 -0.14 -1.42
C SER A 49 -9.97 0.69 -2.26
N ARG A 50 -9.53 1.71 -3.01
CA ARG A 50 -10.44 2.68 -3.70
C ARG A 50 -10.69 2.45 -5.21
N GLY A 51 -10.11 1.43 -5.84
CA GLY A 51 -10.62 0.83 -7.11
C GLY A 51 -10.16 1.43 -8.43
N GLY A 52 -10.49 0.74 -9.54
CA GLY A 52 -10.52 1.24 -10.93
C GLY A 52 -9.18 1.54 -11.62
N GLY A 53 -8.05 1.33 -10.95
CA GLY A 53 -6.71 1.72 -11.42
C GLY A 53 -5.85 2.30 -10.29
N LYS A 54 -6.49 2.83 -9.24
CA LYS A 54 -5.82 3.25 -8.00
C LYS A 54 -5.21 2.06 -7.26
N SER A 55 -5.88 0.91 -7.27
CA SER A 55 -5.38 -0.33 -6.64
C SER A 55 -4.11 -0.86 -7.31
N ASN A 56 -4.03 -0.85 -8.63
CA ASN A 56 -2.84 -1.27 -9.37
C ASN A 56 -1.63 -0.39 -9.06
N LYS A 57 -1.79 0.94 -9.18
CA LYS A 57 -0.72 1.91 -8.84
C LYS A 57 -0.30 1.83 -7.38
N ALA A 58 -1.25 1.64 -6.47
CA ALA A 58 -0.96 1.57 -5.04
C ALA A 58 -0.26 0.27 -4.61
N ILE A 59 -0.46 -0.83 -5.35
CA ILE A 59 0.32 -2.05 -5.16
C ILE A 59 1.73 -1.85 -5.72
N ILE A 60 1.86 -1.27 -6.92
CA ILE A 60 3.14 -0.95 -7.53
C ILE A 60 3.99 -0.05 -6.62
N SER A 61 3.38 0.91 -5.92
CA SER A 61 4.09 1.85 -5.04
C SER A 61 4.52 1.26 -3.68
N LEU A 62 4.33 -0.05 -3.45
CA LEU A 62 4.83 -0.68 -2.22
C LEU A 62 6.37 -0.68 -2.21
N PRO A 63 7.01 -0.74 -1.03
CA PRO A 63 8.47 -0.88 -1.00
C PRO A 63 8.90 -2.12 -1.77
N SER A 64 9.94 -2.03 -2.60
CA SER A 64 10.32 -3.10 -3.52
C SER A 64 10.61 -4.44 -2.83
N VAL A 65 11.17 -4.39 -1.63
CA VAL A 65 11.43 -5.57 -0.78
C VAL A 65 10.16 -6.31 -0.32
N CYS A 66 9.00 -5.65 -0.37
CA CYS A 66 7.71 -6.25 -0.03
C CYS A 66 7.12 -7.11 -1.17
N HIS A 67 7.60 -6.95 -2.40
CA HIS A 67 7.11 -7.74 -3.54
C HIS A 67 7.68 -9.16 -3.51
N ASN A 68 6.89 -10.07 -2.94
CA ASN A 68 7.20 -11.51 -2.89
C ASN A 68 6.11 -12.36 -3.58
N GLY A 69 5.25 -11.73 -4.38
CA GLY A 69 4.12 -12.36 -5.07
C GLY A 69 2.91 -12.61 -4.19
N LYS A 70 2.99 -12.41 -2.87
CA LYS A 70 1.89 -12.68 -1.94
C LYS A 70 1.33 -11.38 -1.40
N ILE A 71 0.07 -11.12 -1.72
CA ILE A 71 -0.67 -9.96 -1.20
C ILE A 71 -2.04 -10.40 -0.69
N ARG A 72 -2.51 -9.80 0.40
CA ARG A 72 -3.90 -9.93 0.85
C ARG A 72 -4.49 -8.54 0.99
N ILE A 73 -5.67 -8.32 0.41
CA ILE A 73 -6.34 -7.01 0.42
C ILE A 73 -7.72 -7.16 1.02
N LYS A 74 -8.13 -6.21 1.86
CA LYS A 74 -9.51 -6.08 2.31
C LYS A 74 -10.29 -5.25 1.28
N GLU A 75 -11.27 -5.88 0.63
CA GLU A 75 -12.27 -5.16 -0.16
C GLU A 75 -13.35 -4.59 0.77
N GLN A 76 -13.78 -3.36 0.52
CA GLN A 76 -14.85 -2.72 1.29
C GLN A 76 -16.22 -3.18 0.78
N GLY A 77 -17.20 -3.33 1.67
CA GLY A 77 -18.54 -3.79 1.30
C GLY A 77 -19.18 -2.91 0.21
N GLU A 78 -18.99 -1.59 0.32
CA GLU A 78 -19.49 -0.61 -0.64
C GLU A 78 -18.87 -0.70 -2.04
N VAL A 79 -17.71 -1.36 -2.20
CA VAL A 79 -17.06 -1.54 -3.52
C VAL A 79 -17.35 -2.90 -4.15
N ILE A 80 -17.96 -3.84 -3.42
CA ILE A 80 -18.17 -5.21 -3.91
C ILE A 80 -19.04 -5.24 -5.16
N SER A 81 -20.20 -4.57 -5.13
CA SER A 81 -21.11 -4.54 -6.28
C SER A 81 -20.47 -3.92 -7.52
N TYR A 82 -19.68 -2.85 -7.34
CA TYR A 82 -18.97 -2.19 -8.42
C TYR A 82 -17.86 -3.06 -9.04
N ARG A 83 -17.10 -3.80 -8.23
CA ARG A 83 -15.96 -4.61 -8.71
C ARG A 83 -16.34 -6.01 -9.18
N TYR A 84 -17.36 -6.60 -8.56
CA TYR A 84 -17.70 -8.01 -8.73
C TYR A 84 -19.13 -8.24 -9.23
N GLY A 85 -19.96 -7.20 -9.36
CA GLY A 85 -21.32 -7.31 -9.90
C GLY A 85 -21.39 -7.62 -11.39
N SER A 86 -20.27 -7.48 -12.13
CA SER A 86 -20.16 -7.86 -13.54
C SER A 86 -18.91 -8.71 -13.75
N SER A 87 -19.06 -9.86 -14.43
CA SER A 87 -17.95 -10.76 -14.73
C SER A 87 -16.81 -10.08 -15.51
N ARG A 88 -17.15 -9.18 -16.45
CA ARG A 88 -16.18 -8.41 -17.23
C ARG A 88 -15.38 -7.45 -16.35
N ILE A 89 -16.04 -6.75 -15.44
CA ILE A 89 -15.38 -5.81 -14.52
C ILE A 89 -14.53 -6.58 -13.50
N ALA A 90 -15.05 -7.67 -12.96
CA ALA A 90 -14.33 -8.54 -12.03
C ALA A 90 -13.05 -9.09 -12.64
N LYS A 91 -13.12 -9.60 -13.88
CA LYS A 91 -11.95 -10.06 -14.63
C LYS A 91 -10.92 -8.95 -14.78
N ARG A 92 -11.33 -7.75 -15.22
CA ARG A 92 -10.41 -6.62 -15.39
C ARG A 92 -9.76 -6.18 -14.08
N HIS A 93 -10.51 -6.21 -12.97
CA HIS A 93 -9.99 -5.91 -11.65
C HIS A 93 -8.92 -6.93 -11.22
N LEU A 94 -9.18 -8.23 -11.39
CA LEU A 94 -8.21 -9.27 -11.09
C LEU A 94 -6.95 -9.18 -11.97
N GLU A 95 -7.11 -8.91 -13.27
CA GLU A 95 -5.99 -8.65 -14.19
C GLU A 95 -5.12 -7.49 -13.69
N GLN A 96 -5.73 -6.40 -13.22
CA GLN A 96 -5.01 -5.25 -12.68
C GLN A 96 -4.22 -5.60 -11.41
N LEU A 97 -4.77 -6.43 -10.53
CA LEU A 97 -4.07 -6.88 -9.32
C LEU A 97 -2.89 -7.80 -9.66
N ILE A 98 -3.09 -8.76 -10.56
CA ILE A 98 -2.04 -9.69 -11.01
C ILE A 98 -0.92 -8.94 -11.71
N HIS A 99 -1.27 -8.04 -12.64
CA HIS A 99 -0.29 -7.19 -13.32
C HIS A 99 0.59 -6.42 -12.35
N ALA A 100 0.00 -5.75 -11.34
CA ALA A 100 0.77 -5.00 -10.36
C ALA A 100 1.76 -5.88 -9.58
N GLN A 101 1.34 -7.08 -9.19
CA GLN A 101 2.23 -8.04 -8.51
C GLN A 101 3.34 -8.56 -9.41
N MET A 102 3.06 -8.82 -10.70
CA MET A 102 4.08 -9.26 -11.65
C MET A 102 5.12 -8.17 -11.91
N ILE A 103 4.69 -6.92 -12.10
CA ILE A 103 5.59 -5.78 -12.27
C ILE A 103 6.49 -5.59 -11.04
N GLY A 104 5.91 -5.64 -9.84
CA GLY A 104 6.67 -5.52 -8.59
C GLY A 104 7.68 -6.64 -8.38
N LEU A 105 7.32 -7.89 -8.73
CA LEU A 105 8.22 -9.04 -8.68
C LEU A 105 9.37 -8.95 -9.69
N ALA A 106 9.11 -8.45 -10.89
CA ALA A 106 10.12 -8.30 -11.93
C ALA A 106 11.15 -7.21 -11.62
N GLY A 107 10.92 -6.39 -10.58
CA GLY A 107 11.83 -5.31 -10.20
C GLY A 107 11.95 -4.20 -11.25
N ILE A 108 10.95 -4.08 -12.14
CA ILE A 108 10.94 -3.10 -13.23
C ILE A 108 10.82 -1.66 -12.71
N ILE A 109 10.41 -1.48 -11.46
CA ILE A 109 10.16 -0.18 -10.83
C ILE A 109 11.11 -0.01 -9.64
N ASP A 110 11.97 1.01 -9.69
CA ASP A 110 12.91 1.38 -8.63
C ASP A 110 12.62 2.79 -8.11
N ASP A 111 11.62 2.91 -7.24
CA ASP A 111 11.17 4.20 -6.65
C ASP A 111 11.85 4.53 -5.31
N LYS A 112 12.85 3.76 -4.87
CA LYS A 112 13.44 3.89 -3.53
C LYS A 112 13.98 5.29 -3.22
N LYS A 113 14.55 5.98 -4.21
CA LYS A 113 15.25 7.26 -3.99
C LYS A 113 14.33 8.44 -3.74
N GLU A 114 13.10 8.42 -4.26
CA GLU A 114 12.22 9.59 -4.20
C GLU A 114 11.37 9.61 -2.93
N PHE A 115 10.84 8.45 -2.50
CA PHE A 115 9.98 8.37 -1.31
C PHE A 115 10.72 8.61 0.01
N GLU A 116 11.97 8.14 0.13
CA GLU A 116 12.77 8.28 1.37
C GLU A 116 13.50 9.62 1.50
N SER A 117 13.25 10.57 0.60
CA SER A 117 13.89 11.89 0.69
C SER A 117 13.62 12.57 2.05
N PRO A 118 14.60 13.27 2.64
CA PRO A 118 14.41 14.03 3.88
C PRO A 118 13.24 15.01 3.81
N LEU A 119 12.95 15.51 2.60
CA LEU A 119 11.83 16.38 2.31
C LEU A 119 10.47 15.71 2.61
N ASN A 120 10.28 14.43 2.26
CA ASN A 120 9.02 13.74 2.51
C ASN A 120 8.77 13.51 4.00
N LEU A 121 9.83 13.28 4.79
CA LEU A 121 9.73 13.20 6.24
C LEU A 121 9.37 14.57 6.83
N ASP A 122 10.07 15.64 6.45
CA ASP A 122 9.78 17.01 6.92
C ASP A 122 8.34 17.44 6.60
N ILE A 123 7.88 17.24 5.35
CA ILE A 123 6.50 17.52 4.96
C ILE A 123 5.51 16.70 5.80
N SER A 124 5.79 15.42 6.02
CA SER A 124 4.93 14.54 6.81
C SER A 124 4.84 14.96 8.29
N MET A 125 5.96 15.38 8.88
CA MET A 125 6.01 15.89 10.26
C MET A 125 5.26 17.21 10.40
N ARG A 126 5.45 18.15 9.47
CA ARG A 126 4.71 19.43 9.47
C ARG A 126 3.20 19.22 9.34
N ALA A 127 2.78 18.30 8.46
CA ALA A 127 1.37 17.96 8.31
C ALA A 127 0.78 17.33 9.57
N PHE A 128 1.55 16.45 10.25
CA PHE A 128 1.16 15.84 11.52
C PHE A 128 0.96 16.89 12.62
N ASP A 129 1.93 17.80 12.77
CA ASP A 129 1.86 18.88 13.77
C ASP A 129 0.68 19.82 13.54
N LEU A 130 0.32 20.06 12.27
CA LEU A 130 -0.85 20.88 11.93
C LEU A 130 -2.16 20.19 12.32
N ILE A 131 -2.30 18.89 12.02
CA ILE A 131 -3.53 18.14 12.30
C ILE A 131 -3.79 18.02 13.80
N ARG A 132 -2.75 17.91 14.63
CA ARG A 132 -2.91 17.84 16.11
C ARG A 132 -3.26 19.17 16.78
N LYS A 133 -3.21 20.28 16.04
CA LYS A 133 -3.60 21.60 16.56
C LYS A 133 -5.08 21.93 16.32
N ILE A 134 -5.82 21.05 15.62
CA ILE A 134 -7.25 21.18 15.30
C ILE A 134 -8.03 20.22 16.18
#